data_AF-A0A2G9U5B2-F1
#
_entry.id   AF-A0A2G9U5B2-F1
#
_cell.length_a   1.000
_cell.length_b   1.000
_cell.length_c   1.000
_cell.angle_alpha   90.00
_cell.angle_beta   90.00
_cell.angle_gamma   90.00
#
_symmetry.space_group_name_H-M   'P 1'
#
loop_
_entity.id
_entity.type
_entity.pdbx_description
1 polymer ?
#
loop_
_entity_poly.entity_id
_entity_poly.type
_entity_poly.pdbx_seq_one_letter_code
_entity_poly.pdbx_strand_id
1 'polypeptide(L)'
;MLSCVVLASVAPRQVVLGHRESFHRLVRLIRSQLHSEHPQIVSKTLQSLSSLVARRDINGPFISSLGRDVFNVIRPLVTGDDVVAKVKDITEDQLPVIQDGFKTLEVLVTVADEKRKFSLVSLLTQSLCRLLCASSADEWRLLSQPARRIHEFALQRLNAVAPSWPVEFKQVLASHPVLKKQLESALLFQSSRQVQAQQVAKAKAVAESKNAHLSQQPTIKLTMDFNAFGKAAS
;
A
#
# COMPACT_ATOMS: atom_id res chain seq x y z
N MET A 1 -6.98 -11.39 20.41
CA MET A 1 -5.68 -11.54 19.71
C MET A 1 -4.88 -10.24 19.74
N LEU A 2 -5.45 -9.09 19.34
CA LEU A 2 -4.81 -7.76 19.44
C LEU A 2 -4.20 -7.50 20.82
N SER A 3 -4.90 -7.78 21.92
CA SER A 3 -4.36 -7.60 23.28
C SER A 3 -3.11 -8.44 23.56
N CYS A 4 -3.05 -9.68 23.07
CA CYS A 4 -1.87 -10.55 23.26
C CYS A 4 -0.67 -10.07 22.44
N VAL A 5 -0.92 -9.59 21.22
CA VAL A 5 0.17 -9.06 20.37
C VAL A 5 0.64 -7.69 20.86
N VAL A 6 -0.26 -6.83 21.33
CA VAL A 6 0.09 -5.54 21.95
C VAL A 6 0.88 -5.75 23.24
N LEU A 7 0.48 -6.70 24.08
CA LEU A 7 1.28 -7.10 25.24
C LEU A 7 2.65 -7.61 24.81
N ALA A 8 2.71 -8.51 23.81
CA ALA A 8 3.98 -9.02 23.31
C ALA A 8 4.85 -7.95 22.61
N SER A 9 4.24 -6.90 22.04
CA SER A 9 4.97 -5.81 21.37
C SER A 9 5.50 -4.75 22.33
N VAL A 10 5.02 -4.69 23.58
CA VAL A 10 5.52 -3.75 24.60
C VAL A 10 6.24 -4.45 25.75
N ALA A 11 5.98 -5.74 25.98
CA ALA A 11 6.57 -6.47 27.11
C ALA A 11 8.08 -6.71 26.94
N PRO A 12 8.83 -6.80 28.07
CA PRO A 12 10.25 -7.16 28.06
C PRO A 12 10.50 -8.50 27.38
N ARG A 13 11.67 -8.66 26.76
CA ARG A 13 12.08 -9.91 26.08
C ARG A 13 11.88 -11.16 26.95
N GLN A 14 12.17 -11.06 28.24
CA GLN A 14 12.03 -12.15 29.20
C GLN A 14 10.58 -12.59 29.39
N VAL A 15 9.62 -11.68 29.28
CA VAL A 15 8.19 -12.00 29.39
C VAL A 15 7.70 -12.66 28.10
N VAL A 16 8.18 -12.18 26.95
CA VAL A 16 7.74 -12.69 25.63
C VAL A 16 8.36 -14.04 25.31
N LEU A 17 9.66 -14.23 25.58
CA LEU A 17 10.43 -15.41 25.21
C LEU A 17 10.79 -16.32 26.39
N GLY A 18 10.66 -15.86 27.63
CA GLY A 18 11.08 -16.63 28.81
C GLY A 18 10.21 -17.83 29.12
N HIS A 19 8.95 -17.83 28.66
CA HIS A 19 8.05 -18.98 28.82
C HIS A 19 7.71 -19.59 27.44
N ARG A 20 8.33 -20.73 27.12
CA ARG A 20 8.23 -21.41 25.81
C ARG A 20 6.79 -21.70 25.41
N GLU A 21 5.96 -22.16 26.35
CA GLU A 21 4.55 -22.47 26.09
C GLU A 21 3.74 -21.24 25.70
N SER A 22 4.01 -20.09 26.35
CA SER A 22 3.31 -18.84 26.05
C SER A 22 3.67 -18.34 24.66
N PHE A 23 4.96 -18.42 24.30
CA PHE A 23 5.43 -18.11 22.96
C PHE A 23 4.80 -19.03 21.90
N HIS A 24 4.82 -20.35 22.12
CA HIS A 24 4.20 -21.30 21.20
C HIS A 24 2.69 -21.08 21.02
N ARG A 25 1.96 -20.81 22.11
CA ARG A 25 0.53 -20.46 22.04
C ARG A 25 0.30 -19.19 21.24
N LEU A 26 1.14 -18.17 21.42
CA LEU A 26 1.06 -16.92 20.65
C LEU A 26 1.33 -17.15 19.16
N VAL A 27 2.38 -17.89 18.81
CA VAL A 27 2.70 -18.25 17.42
C VAL A 27 1.54 -19.02 16.78
N ARG A 28 0.99 -20.03 17.48
CA ARG A 28 -0.14 -20.81 16.99
C ARG A 28 -1.38 -19.95 16.78
N LEU A 29 -1.66 -19.03 17.70
CA LEU A 29 -2.76 -18.08 17.57
C LEU A 29 -2.57 -17.19 16.34
N ILE A 30 -1.40 -16.55 16.19
CA ILE A 30 -1.10 -15.70 15.03
C ILE A 30 -1.25 -16.49 13.73
N ARG A 31 -0.70 -17.71 13.66
CA ARG A 31 -0.84 -18.58 12.49
C ARG A 31 -2.29 -18.89 12.17
N SER A 32 -3.09 -19.28 13.16
CA SER A 32 -4.53 -19.54 12.96
C SER A 32 -5.26 -18.31 12.39
N GLN A 33 -4.92 -17.11 12.85
CA GLN A 33 -5.56 -15.89 12.37
C GLN A 33 -5.09 -15.46 10.98
N LEU A 34 -3.84 -15.76 10.60
CA LEU A 34 -3.35 -15.58 9.23
C LEU A 34 -4.08 -16.48 8.21
N HIS A 35 -4.61 -17.62 8.66
CA HIS A 35 -5.40 -18.55 7.85
C HIS A 35 -6.92 -18.35 8.02
N SER A 36 -7.35 -17.23 8.60
CA SER A 36 -8.78 -16.93 8.75
C SER A 36 -9.43 -16.64 7.40
N GLU A 37 -10.69 -17.05 7.24
CA GLU A 37 -11.51 -16.71 6.07
C GLU A 37 -11.87 -15.23 6.01
N HIS A 38 -11.73 -14.48 7.12
CA HIS A 38 -12.08 -13.07 7.20
C HIS A 38 -10.86 -12.17 6.89
N PRO A 39 -10.85 -11.43 5.76
CA PRO A 39 -9.69 -10.63 5.35
C PRO A 39 -9.29 -9.56 6.37
N GLN A 40 -10.26 -8.97 7.08
CA GLN A 40 -9.98 -7.98 8.12
C GLN A 40 -9.15 -8.54 9.27
N ILE A 41 -9.41 -9.80 9.66
CA ILE A 41 -8.65 -10.48 10.70
C ILE A 41 -7.21 -10.68 10.21
N VAL A 42 -7.04 -11.17 8.98
CA VAL A 42 -5.72 -11.41 8.40
C VAL A 42 -4.90 -10.12 8.30
N SER A 43 -5.49 -9.03 7.79
CA SER A 43 -4.84 -7.71 7.70
C SER A 43 -4.40 -7.18 9.06
N LYS A 44 -5.28 -7.21 10.08
CA LYS A 44 -4.91 -6.78 11.44
C LYS A 44 -3.84 -7.68 12.08
N THR A 45 -3.88 -8.98 11.77
CA THR A 45 -2.84 -9.92 12.20
C THR A 45 -1.49 -9.57 11.60
N LEU A 46 -1.44 -9.26 10.30
CA LEU A 46 -0.22 -8.85 9.61
C LEU A 46 0.35 -7.55 10.16
N GLN A 47 -0.48 -6.52 10.38
CA GLN A 47 -0.05 -5.26 11.02
C GLN A 47 0.57 -5.49 12.40
N SER A 48 -0.07 -6.35 13.20
CA SER A 48 0.38 -6.70 14.55
C SER A 48 1.69 -7.51 14.50
N LEU A 49 1.80 -8.46 13.59
CA LEU A 49 3.01 -9.27 13.38
C LEU A 49 4.18 -8.43 12.84
N SER A 50 3.92 -7.48 11.95
CA SER A 50 4.91 -6.52 11.45
C SER A 50 5.57 -5.76 12.62
N SER A 51 4.77 -5.33 13.60
CA SER A 51 5.27 -4.66 14.81
C SER A 51 6.14 -5.60 15.69
N LEU A 52 5.79 -6.88 15.80
CA LEU A 52 6.60 -7.87 16.53
C LEU A 52 7.92 -8.17 15.82
N VAL A 53 7.91 -8.27 14.50
CA VAL A 53 9.10 -8.58 13.70
C VAL A 53 10.04 -7.38 13.61
N ALA A 54 9.53 -6.15 13.70
CA ALA A 54 10.35 -4.94 13.77
C ALA A 54 11.22 -4.91 15.05
N ARG A 55 10.81 -5.60 16.12
CA ARG A 55 11.54 -5.65 17.39
C ARG A 55 12.75 -6.57 17.35
N ARG A 56 13.94 -5.99 17.18
CA ARG A 56 15.24 -6.69 17.05
C ARG A 56 15.58 -7.64 18.20
N ASP A 57 15.05 -7.38 19.40
CA ASP A 57 15.29 -8.19 20.58
C ASP A 57 14.51 -9.51 20.58
N ILE A 58 13.40 -9.61 19.84
CA ILE A 58 12.53 -10.80 19.80
C ILE A 58 12.22 -11.33 18.39
N ASN A 59 12.62 -10.63 17.34
CA ASN A 59 12.22 -10.93 15.98
C ASN A 59 12.64 -12.33 15.49
N GLY A 60 13.84 -12.81 15.84
CA GLY A 60 14.41 -14.06 15.32
C GLY A 60 13.45 -15.26 15.44
N PRO A 61 12.96 -15.58 16.65
CA PRO A 61 11.94 -16.63 16.87
C PRO A 61 10.63 -16.43 16.09
N PHE A 62 10.13 -15.21 15.95
CA PHE A 62 8.91 -14.94 15.18
C PHE A 62 9.15 -15.12 13.68
N ILE A 63 10.28 -14.65 13.15
CA ILE A 63 10.65 -14.80 11.74
C ILE A 63 10.82 -16.29 11.38
N SER A 64 11.53 -17.06 12.20
CA SER A 64 11.74 -18.49 11.95
C SER A 64 10.44 -19.30 11.98
N SER A 65 9.49 -18.88 12.83
CA SER A 65 8.22 -19.59 13.02
C SER A 65 7.11 -19.17 12.06
N LEU A 66 7.04 -17.88 11.70
CA LEU A 66 5.92 -17.27 10.96
C LEU A 66 6.31 -16.64 9.62
N GLY A 67 7.60 -16.50 9.30
CA GLY A 67 8.03 -15.83 8.06
C GLY A 67 7.47 -16.48 6.79
N ARG A 68 7.35 -17.82 6.78
CA ARG A 68 6.70 -18.57 5.70
C ARG A 68 5.19 -18.34 5.65
N ASP A 69 4.54 -18.27 6.81
CA ASP A 69 3.10 -18.01 6.91
C ASP A 69 2.76 -16.62 6.33
N VAL A 70 3.58 -15.60 6.61
CA VAL A 70 3.42 -14.25 6.02
C VAL A 70 3.50 -14.28 4.50
N PHE A 71 4.50 -14.95 3.93
CA PHE A 71 4.64 -15.04 2.48
C PHE A 71 3.48 -15.81 1.85
N ASN A 72 3.00 -16.88 2.50
CA ASN A 72 1.87 -17.67 2.01
C ASN A 72 0.58 -16.87 1.84
N VAL A 73 0.40 -15.74 2.56
CA VAL A 73 -0.76 -14.86 2.38
C VAL A 73 -0.77 -14.21 1.00
N ILE A 74 0.38 -13.75 0.50
CA ILE A 74 0.48 -13.08 -0.80
C ILE A 74 0.86 -14.04 -1.94
N ARG A 75 1.39 -15.23 -1.60
CA ARG A 75 1.88 -16.23 -2.55
C ARG A 75 0.91 -16.53 -3.70
N PRO A 76 -0.42 -16.68 -3.50
CA PRO A 76 -1.35 -16.98 -4.59
C PRO A 76 -1.39 -15.92 -5.69
N LEU A 77 -1.02 -14.68 -5.37
CA LEU A 77 -1.07 -13.52 -6.26
C LEU A 77 0.29 -13.19 -6.89
N VAL A 78 1.35 -13.90 -6.52
CA VAL A 78 2.72 -13.61 -7.00
C VAL A 78 3.43 -14.83 -7.56
N THR A 79 2.87 -16.03 -7.37
CA THR A 79 3.39 -17.29 -7.89
C THR A 79 2.36 -18.01 -8.77
N GLY A 80 2.86 -18.71 -9.79
CA GLY A 80 2.04 -19.40 -10.81
C GLY A 80 1.97 -18.63 -12.13
N ASP A 81 1.39 -19.26 -13.15
CA ASP A 81 1.29 -18.69 -14.50
C ASP A 81 0.10 -17.70 -14.62
N ASP A 82 -0.98 -17.94 -13.87
CA ASP A 82 -2.22 -17.15 -13.93
C ASP A 82 -2.22 -15.88 -13.03
N VAL A 83 -1.05 -15.40 -12.63
CA VAL A 83 -0.93 -14.27 -11.69
C VAL A 83 -1.69 -13.03 -12.18
N VAL A 84 -1.58 -12.70 -13.47
CA VAL A 84 -2.23 -11.51 -14.04
C VAL A 84 -3.75 -11.63 -13.97
N ALA A 85 -4.31 -12.83 -14.20
CA ALA A 85 -5.74 -13.06 -14.07
C ALA A 85 -6.19 -12.88 -12.61
N LYS A 86 -5.47 -13.50 -11.67
CA LYS A 86 -5.77 -13.39 -10.24
C LYS A 86 -5.70 -11.97 -9.70
N VAL A 87 -4.74 -11.16 -10.19
CA VAL A 87 -4.62 -9.75 -9.77
C VAL A 87 -5.77 -8.90 -10.34
N LYS A 88 -6.28 -9.23 -11.52
CA LYS A 88 -7.45 -8.56 -12.12
C LYS A 88 -8.74 -8.84 -11.34
N ASP A 89 -8.86 -10.05 -10.78
CA ASP A 89 -10.02 -10.52 -10.02
C ASP A 89 -9.99 -10.15 -8.52
N ILE A 90 -9.05 -9.30 -8.09
CA ILE A 90 -8.96 -8.84 -6.69
C ILE A 90 -10.21 -8.04 -6.31
N THR A 91 -10.71 -8.31 -5.11
CA THR A 91 -11.84 -7.61 -4.49
C THR A 91 -11.36 -6.56 -3.47
N GLU A 92 -12.21 -5.58 -3.13
CA GLU A 92 -11.85 -4.46 -2.22
C GLU A 92 -11.45 -4.93 -0.81
N ASP A 93 -12.05 -6.01 -0.31
CA ASP A 93 -11.76 -6.61 0.99
C ASP A 93 -10.39 -7.30 1.07
N GLN A 94 -9.81 -7.70 -0.07
CA GLN A 94 -8.49 -8.32 -0.15
C GLN A 94 -7.35 -7.29 -0.18
N LEU A 95 -7.62 -6.05 -0.61
CA LEU A 95 -6.62 -4.98 -0.69
C LEU A 95 -5.79 -4.80 0.59
N PRO A 96 -6.39 -4.70 1.79
CA PRO A 96 -5.64 -4.46 3.02
C PRO A 96 -4.71 -5.63 3.34
N VAL A 97 -5.18 -6.86 3.10
CA VAL A 97 -4.41 -8.09 3.33
C VAL A 97 -3.16 -8.11 2.48
N ILE A 98 -3.30 -7.80 1.19
CA ILE A 98 -2.18 -7.78 0.24
C ILE A 98 -1.19 -6.70 0.65
N GLN A 99 -1.68 -5.47 0.87
CA GLN A 99 -0.83 -4.34 1.24
C GLN A 99 -0.07 -4.58 2.54
N ASP A 100 -0.73 -5.11 3.57
CA ASP A 100 -0.10 -5.39 4.86
C ASP A 100 0.85 -6.59 4.78
N GLY A 101 0.58 -7.56 3.89
CA GLY A 101 1.49 -8.67 3.60
C GLY A 101 2.81 -8.16 3.04
N PHE A 102 2.76 -7.29 2.03
CA PHE A 102 3.96 -6.67 1.45
C PHE A 102 4.68 -5.75 2.42
N LYS A 103 3.97 -4.92 3.19
CA LYS A 103 4.60 -4.10 4.24
C LYS A 103 5.29 -4.95 5.30
N THR A 104 4.71 -6.09 5.67
CA THR A 104 5.33 -7.03 6.62
C THR A 104 6.59 -7.66 6.03
N LEU A 105 6.58 -8.03 4.74
CA LEU A 105 7.78 -8.51 4.03
C LEU A 105 8.87 -7.44 3.94
N GLU A 106 8.51 -6.18 3.75
CA GLU A 106 9.47 -5.07 3.79
C GLU A 106 10.11 -4.92 5.16
N VAL A 107 9.32 -4.99 6.23
CA VAL A 107 9.87 -4.98 7.60
C VAL A 107 10.80 -6.19 7.79
N LEU A 108 10.44 -7.37 7.30
CA LEU A 108 11.31 -8.55 7.32
C LEU A 108 12.66 -8.30 6.63
N VAL A 109 12.66 -7.61 5.48
CA VAL A 109 13.89 -7.20 4.78
C VAL A 109 14.71 -6.25 5.63
N THR A 110 14.08 -5.23 6.25
CA THR A 110 14.81 -4.28 7.11
C THR A 110 15.48 -4.99 8.28
N VAL A 111 14.86 -6.05 8.81
CA VAL A 111 15.37 -6.76 9.98
C VAL A 111 16.27 -7.95 9.69
N ALA A 112 16.43 -8.32 8.42
CA ALA A 112 17.26 -9.45 8.01
C ALA A 112 18.76 -9.15 8.12
N ASP A 113 19.53 -10.21 8.41
CA ASP A 113 20.98 -10.16 8.31
C ASP A 113 21.44 -10.08 6.86
N GLU A 114 22.63 -9.51 6.63
CA GLU A 114 23.21 -9.29 5.30
C GLU A 114 23.21 -10.54 4.41
N LYS A 115 23.42 -11.73 4.98
CA LYS A 115 23.41 -13.02 4.25
C LYS A 115 22.07 -13.33 3.57
N ARG A 116 20.95 -12.87 4.13
CA ARG A 116 19.59 -13.15 3.63
C ARG A 116 18.95 -11.95 2.94
N LYS A 117 19.54 -10.77 3.12
CA LYS A 117 19.02 -9.50 2.64
C LYS A 117 18.81 -9.51 1.13
N PHE A 118 19.80 -9.93 0.35
CA PHE A 118 19.66 -10.06 -1.10
C PHE A 118 18.48 -10.96 -1.50
N SER A 119 18.38 -12.15 -0.91
CA SER A 119 17.29 -13.09 -1.22
C SER A 119 15.91 -12.51 -0.91
N LEU A 120 15.77 -11.77 0.21
CA LEU A 120 14.50 -11.14 0.59
C LEU A 120 14.18 -9.91 -0.27
N VAL A 121 15.15 -9.07 -0.60
CA VAL A 121 14.97 -7.96 -1.56
C VAL A 121 14.58 -8.50 -2.93
N SER A 122 15.21 -9.58 -3.36
CA SER A 122 14.88 -10.28 -4.61
C SER A 122 13.45 -10.80 -4.60
N LEU A 123 13.06 -11.51 -3.54
CA LEU A 123 11.69 -12.00 -3.39
C LEU A 123 10.67 -10.86 -3.41
N LEU A 124 10.92 -9.79 -2.65
CA LEU A 124 10.05 -8.62 -2.56
C LEU A 124 9.91 -7.92 -3.93
N THR A 125 11.04 -7.64 -4.59
CA THR A 125 11.08 -6.93 -5.87
C THR A 125 10.35 -7.74 -6.95
N GLN A 126 10.65 -9.03 -7.06
CA GLN A 126 9.99 -9.90 -8.03
C GLN A 126 8.48 -9.99 -7.75
N SER A 127 8.09 -10.15 -6.49
CA SER A 127 6.68 -10.24 -6.09
C SER A 127 5.91 -8.96 -6.41
N LEU A 128 6.49 -7.77 -6.16
CA LEU A 128 5.88 -6.50 -6.50
C LEU A 128 5.77 -6.29 -8.02
N CYS A 129 6.81 -6.66 -8.79
CA CYS A 129 6.75 -6.59 -10.26
C CYS A 129 5.63 -7.46 -10.84
N ARG A 130 5.35 -8.61 -10.24
CA ARG A 130 4.26 -9.51 -10.68
C ARG A 130 2.86 -8.90 -10.52
N LEU A 131 2.70 -7.91 -9.65
CA LEU A 131 1.45 -7.17 -9.47
C LEU A 131 1.25 -6.06 -10.52
N LEU A 132 2.23 -5.82 -11.39
CA LEU A 132 2.14 -4.80 -12.44
C LEU A 132 1.35 -5.32 -13.64
N CYS A 133 0.04 -5.06 -13.66
CA CYS A 133 -0.87 -5.55 -14.70
C CYS A 133 -1.13 -4.60 -15.88
N ALA A 134 -0.55 -3.40 -15.91
CA ALA A 134 -0.79 -2.43 -16.98
C ALA A 134 0.50 -1.73 -17.40
N SER A 135 0.79 -1.79 -18.69
CA SER A 135 1.86 -1.04 -19.35
C SER A 135 1.30 -0.11 -20.44
N SER A 136 -0.01 -0.16 -20.69
CA SER A 136 -0.71 0.60 -21.73
C SER A 136 -2.08 1.08 -21.25
N ALA A 137 -2.64 2.05 -21.98
CA ALA A 137 -3.96 2.61 -21.66
C ALA A 137 -5.09 1.57 -21.78
N ASP A 138 -4.97 0.63 -22.72
CA ASP A 138 -5.99 -0.38 -22.96
C ASP A 138 -6.01 -1.43 -21.85
N GLU A 139 -4.85 -1.92 -21.44
CA GLU A 139 -4.73 -2.81 -20.27
C GLU A 139 -5.28 -2.14 -19.02
N TRP A 140 -4.95 -0.86 -18.80
CA TRP A 140 -5.44 -0.09 -17.67
C TRP A 140 -6.97 0.03 -17.63
N ARG A 141 -7.60 0.24 -18.79
CA ARG A 141 -9.07 0.32 -18.91
C ARG A 141 -9.75 -0.98 -18.49
N LEU A 142 -9.14 -2.12 -18.79
CA LEU A 142 -9.65 -3.46 -18.44
C LEU A 142 -9.51 -3.81 -16.95
N LEU A 143 -8.70 -3.07 -16.18
CA LEU A 143 -8.53 -3.34 -14.76
C LEU A 143 -9.72 -2.84 -13.93
N SER A 144 -10.14 -3.67 -12.96
CA SER A 144 -11.04 -3.29 -11.88
C SER A 144 -10.40 -2.21 -10.97
N GLN A 145 -11.22 -1.49 -10.21
CA GLN A 145 -10.71 -0.48 -9.26
C GLN A 145 -9.73 -1.06 -8.21
N PRO A 146 -10.01 -2.23 -7.58
CA PRO A 146 -9.04 -2.87 -6.68
C PRO A 146 -7.71 -3.20 -7.39
N ALA A 147 -7.78 -3.79 -8.59
CA ALA A 147 -6.59 -4.15 -9.35
C ALA A 147 -5.72 -2.93 -9.70
N ARG A 148 -6.35 -1.79 -10.05
CA ARG A 148 -5.65 -0.51 -10.26
C ARG A 148 -4.95 -0.04 -8.99
N ARG A 149 -5.61 -0.13 -7.83
CA ARG A 149 -5.01 0.26 -6.53
C ARG A 149 -3.83 -0.63 -6.16
N ILE A 150 -3.88 -1.93 -6.46
CA ILE A 150 -2.76 -2.84 -6.27
C ILE A 150 -1.60 -2.52 -7.21
N HIS A 151 -1.89 -2.24 -8.48
CA HIS A 151 -0.87 -1.83 -9.44
C HIS A 151 -0.15 -0.55 -8.98
N GLU A 152 -0.90 0.48 -8.58
CA GLU A 152 -0.35 1.74 -8.07
C GLU A 152 0.44 1.53 -6.78
N PHE A 153 -0.08 0.72 -5.85
CA PHE A 153 0.63 0.32 -4.63
C PHE A 153 1.97 -0.35 -4.96
N ALA A 154 1.98 -1.30 -5.91
CA ALA A 154 3.19 -2.00 -6.29
C ALA A 154 4.25 -1.06 -6.88
N LEU A 155 3.86 -0.13 -7.77
CA LEU A 155 4.76 0.90 -8.29
C LEU A 155 5.29 1.81 -7.20
N GLN A 156 4.45 2.25 -6.27
CA GLN A 156 4.87 3.07 -5.14
C GLN A 156 5.89 2.33 -4.27
N ARG A 157 5.67 1.04 -3.99
CA ARG A 157 6.60 0.23 -3.19
C ARG A 157 7.90 -0.03 -3.93
N LEU A 158 7.87 -0.36 -5.22
CA LEU A 158 9.08 -0.54 -6.03
C LEU A 158 9.94 0.74 -6.06
N ASN A 159 9.31 1.91 -6.19
CA ASN A 159 10.00 3.20 -6.11
C ASN A 159 10.61 3.49 -4.72
N ALA A 160 10.08 2.90 -3.65
CA ALA A 160 10.65 3.01 -2.30
C ALA A 160 11.75 1.96 -2.03
N VAL A 161 11.62 0.76 -2.60
CA VAL A 161 12.61 -0.33 -2.52
C VAL A 161 13.91 0.08 -3.21
N ALA A 162 13.82 0.69 -4.40
CA ALA A 162 14.97 1.07 -5.22
C ALA A 162 16.02 1.94 -4.47
N PRO A 163 15.67 3.04 -3.77
CA PRO A 163 16.63 3.81 -2.97
C PRO A 163 16.98 3.15 -1.64
N SER A 164 16.13 2.28 -1.08
CA SER A 164 16.38 1.63 0.20
C SER A 164 17.43 0.51 0.10
N TRP A 165 17.46 -0.21 -1.02
CA TRP A 165 18.39 -1.33 -1.28
C TRP A 165 18.94 -1.28 -2.71
N PRO A 166 19.72 -0.24 -3.06
CA PRO A 166 20.07 0.05 -4.45
C PRO A 166 20.97 -1.01 -5.09
N VAL A 167 21.85 -1.64 -4.32
CA VAL A 167 22.79 -2.66 -4.84
C VAL A 167 22.02 -3.92 -5.17
N GLU A 168 21.26 -4.44 -4.21
CA GLU A 168 20.46 -5.64 -4.33
C GLU A 168 19.39 -5.47 -5.41
N PHE A 169 18.68 -4.34 -5.43
CA PHE A 169 17.65 -4.05 -6.43
C PHE A 169 18.22 -4.05 -7.86
N LYS A 170 19.37 -3.40 -8.09
CA LYS A 170 20.04 -3.40 -9.40
C LYS A 170 20.46 -4.80 -9.82
N GLN A 171 21.02 -5.59 -8.91
CA GLN A 171 21.40 -6.98 -9.17
C GLN A 171 20.17 -7.83 -9.55
N VAL A 172 19.05 -7.68 -8.83
CA VAL A 172 17.81 -8.39 -9.13
C VAL A 172 17.29 -8.07 -10.52
N LEU A 173 17.26 -6.79 -10.91
CA LEU A 173 16.83 -6.37 -12.24
C LEU A 173 17.80 -6.81 -13.35
N ALA A 174 19.10 -6.88 -13.06
CA ALA A 174 20.09 -7.42 -13.99
C ALA A 174 19.89 -8.93 -14.22
N SER A 175 19.54 -9.68 -13.18
CA SER A 175 19.23 -11.12 -13.29
C SER A 175 17.87 -11.41 -13.95
N HIS A 176 16.93 -10.46 -13.94
CA HIS A 176 15.57 -10.64 -14.46
C HIS A 176 15.20 -9.56 -15.49
N PRO A 177 15.75 -9.62 -16.72
CA PRO A 177 15.56 -8.58 -17.73
C PRO A 177 14.10 -8.39 -18.16
N VAL A 178 13.29 -9.46 -18.11
CA VAL A 178 11.85 -9.40 -18.40
C VAL A 178 11.11 -8.53 -17.37
N LEU A 179 11.38 -8.75 -16.07
CA LEU A 179 10.78 -7.96 -14.99
C LEU A 179 11.24 -6.50 -15.04
N LYS A 180 12.51 -6.26 -15.40
CA LYS A 180 13.04 -4.92 -15.61
C LYS A 180 12.27 -4.18 -16.71
N LYS A 181 12.10 -4.78 -17.88
CA LYS A 181 11.34 -4.17 -19.00
C LYS A 181 9.89 -3.88 -18.62
N GLN A 182 9.26 -4.81 -17.89
CA GLN A 182 7.88 -4.63 -17.39
C GLN A 182 7.78 -3.43 -16.44
N LEU A 183 8.71 -3.31 -15.48
CA LEU A 183 8.76 -2.18 -14.57
C LEU A 183 8.99 -0.85 -15.31
N GLU A 184 9.94 -0.81 -16.25
CA GLU A 184 10.22 0.40 -17.05
C GLU A 184 9.00 0.84 -17.85
N SER A 185 8.29 -0.11 -18.46
CA SER A 185 7.08 0.16 -19.24
C SER A 185 5.93 0.66 -18.35
N ALA A 186 5.73 0.04 -17.18
CA ALA A 186 4.74 0.49 -16.20
C ALA A 186 5.06 1.91 -15.66
N LEU A 187 6.33 2.23 -15.42
CA LEU A 187 6.77 3.56 -14.97
C LEU A 187 6.59 4.63 -16.06
N LEU A 188 6.95 4.32 -17.32
CA LEU A 188 6.72 5.20 -18.46
C LEU A 188 5.23 5.47 -18.69
N PHE A 189 4.40 4.45 -18.52
CA PHE A 189 2.96 4.59 -18.58
C PHE A 189 2.42 5.46 -17.44
N GLN A 190 2.88 5.23 -16.20
CA GLN A 190 2.49 6.02 -15.03
C GLN A 190 2.85 7.50 -15.19
N SER A 191 4.06 7.82 -15.66
CA SER A 191 4.50 9.20 -15.86
C SER A 191 3.68 9.90 -16.97
N SER A 192 3.42 9.20 -18.08
CA SER A 192 2.58 9.71 -19.17
C SER A 192 1.16 10.02 -18.68
N ARG A 193 0.57 9.16 -17.85
CA ARG A 193 -0.74 9.39 -17.23
C ARG A 193 -0.74 10.58 -16.28
N GLN A 194 0.31 10.75 -15.48
CA GLN A 194 0.42 11.88 -14.55
C GLN A 194 0.52 13.22 -15.31
N VAL A 195 1.29 13.28 -16.38
CA VAL A 195 1.41 14.49 -17.22
C VAL A 195 0.07 14.83 -17.86
N GLN A 196 -0.64 13.85 -18.43
CA GLN A 196 -1.98 14.07 -18.99
C GLN A 196 -2.98 14.54 -17.92
N ALA A 197 -2.98 13.92 -16.74
CA ALA A 197 -3.85 14.34 -15.63
C ALA A 197 -3.56 15.77 -15.17
N GLN A 198 -2.28 16.16 -15.09
CA GLN A 198 -1.87 17.52 -14.74
C GLN A 198 -2.28 18.54 -15.81
N GLN A 199 -2.17 18.20 -17.10
CA GLN A 199 -2.62 19.08 -18.19
C GLN A 199 -4.14 19.28 -18.16
N VAL A 200 -4.91 18.22 -17.92
CA VAL A 200 -6.38 18.30 -17.78
C VAL A 200 -6.77 19.12 -16.54
N ALA A 201 -6.08 18.93 -15.41
CA ALA A 201 -6.33 19.71 -14.20
C ALA A 201 -6.02 21.21 -14.40
N LYS A 202 -4.91 21.53 -15.07
CA LYS A 202 -4.57 22.92 -15.43
C LYS A 202 -5.59 23.52 -16.40
N ALA A 203 -6.05 22.77 -17.40
CA ALA A 203 -7.07 23.23 -18.34
C ALA A 203 -8.42 23.50 -17.63
N LYS A 204 -8.82 22.65 -16.68
CA LYS A 204 -10.02 22.88 -15.85
C LYS A 204 -9.88 24.12 -14.95
N ALA A 205 -8.74 24.30 -14.29
CA ALA A 205 -8.49 25.48 -13.46
C ALA A 205 -8.52 26.79 -14.29
N VAL A 206 -7.98 26.75 -15.52
CA VAL A 206 -8.06 27.90 -16.44
C VAL A 206 -9.50 28.17 -16.89
N ALA A 207 -10.29 27.13 -17.17
CA ALA A 207 -11.71 27.30 -17.53
C ALA A 207 -12.55 27.86 -16.37
N GLU A 208 -12.31 27.42 -15.13
CA GLU A 208 -12.97 27.94 -13.93
C GLU A 208 -12.61 29.41 -13.67
N SER A 209 -11.34 29.80 -13.88
CA SER A 209 -10.92 31.21 -13.74
C SER A 209 -11.53 32.15 -14.79
N LYS A 210 -11.79 31.66 -16.02
CA LYS A 210 -12.47 32.43 -17.07
C LYS A 210 -13.97 32.62 -16.77
N ASN A 211 -14.63 31.63 -16.18
CA ASN A 211 -16.05 31.76 -15.80
C ASN A 211 -16.26 32.71 -14.61
N ALA A 212 -15.30 32.85 -13.70
CA ALA A 212 -15.37 33.83 -12.61
C ALA A 212 -15.36 35.28 -13.11
N HIS A 213 -14.64 35.56 -14.21
CA HIS A 213 -14.44 36.93 -14.72
C HIS A 213 -15.64 37.53 -15.46
N LEU A 214 -16.63 36.72 -15.85
CA LEU A 214 -17.86 37.15 -16.54
C LEU A 214 -18.99 37.61 -15.57
N SER A 215 -18.80 37.46 -14.25
CA SER A 215 -19.87 37.71 -13.25
C SER A 215 -19.81 39.10 -12.58
N GLN A 216 -18.82 39.93 -12.87
CA GLN A 216 -18.68 41.27 -12.27
C GLN A 216 -19.14 42.36 -13.24
N GLN A 217 -20.45 42.53 -13.38
CA GLN A 217 -21.05 43.75 -13.96
C GLN A 217 -21.58 44.62 -12.79
N PRO A 218 -21.05 45.83 -12.56
CA PRO A 218 -21.44 46.64 -11.41
C PRO A 218 -22.82 47.26 -11.65
N THR A 219 -23.84 46.76 -10.94
CA THR A 219 -25.19 47.36 -10.94
C THR A 219 -25.24 48.45 -9.87
N ILE A 220 -25.25 49.71 -10.30
CA ILE A 220 -25.53 50.88 -9.45
C ILE A 220 -26.98 50.77 -8.99
N LYS A 221 -27.22 50.53 -7.70
CA LYS A 221 -28.56 50.61 -7.09
C LYS A 221 -28.72 51.97 -6.42
N LEU A 222 -29.58 52.82 -6.99
CA LEU A 222 -30.11 54.02 -6.33
C LEU A 222 -31.05 53.56 -5.20
N THR A 223 -30.69 53.84 -3.94
CA THR A 223 -31.58 53.62 -2.79
C THR A 223 -32.35 54.91 -2.52
N MET A 224 -33.67 54.88 -2.65
CA MET A 224 -34.56 55.94 -2.16
C MET A 224 -35.23 55.43 -0.88
N ASP A 225 -34.70 55.86 0.28
CA ASP A 225 -35.27 55.55 1.59
C ASP A 225 -36.39 56.56 1.92
N PHE A 226 -37.64 56.10 1.91
CA PHE A 226 -38.79 56.84 2.44
C PHE A 226 -39.53 55.98 3.46
N ASN A 227 -39.06 55.98 4.71
CA ASN A 227 -39.93 55.67 5.85
C ASN A 227 -39.44 56.31 7.15
N ALA A 228 -39.25 57.63 7.13
CA ALA A 228 -38.85 58.42 8.29
C ALA A 228 -39.89 59.49 8.64
N PHE A 229 -41.19 59.21 8.62
CA PHE A 229 -42.19 60.11 9.22
C PHE A 229 -43.41 59.32 9.69
N GLY A 230 -43.60 59.24 11.01
CA GLY A 230 -44.86 58.74 11.57
C GLY A 230 -44.80 58.12 12.96
N LYS A 231 -44.07 58.70 13.92
CA LYS A 231 -44.33 58.48 15.36
C LYS A 231 -44.02 59.75 16.15
N ALA A 232 -44.99 60.66 16.16
CA ALA A 232 -45.12 61.73 17.14
C ALA A 232 -46.62 62.03 17.33
N ALA A 233 -47.02 62.28 18.58
CA ALA A 233 -48.37 62.50 19.11
C ALA A 233 -49.19 61.19 19.30
N SER A 234 -49.37 60.69 20.52
CA SER A 234 -50.18 61.23 21.64
C SER A 234 -51.68 61.15 21.34
#